data_AF-A0A8T1QPR0-F1
#
_entry.id   AF-A0A8T1QPR0-F1
#
_cell.length_a   1.000
_cell.length_b   1.000
_cell.length_c   1.000
_cell.angle_alpha   90.00
_cell.angle_beta   90.00
_cell.angle_gamma   90.00
#
_symmetry.space_group_name_H-M   'P 1'
#
loop_
_entity.id
_entity.type
_entity.pdbx_description
1 polymer ?
#
loop_
_entity_poly.entity_id
_entity_poly.type
_entity_poly.pdbx_seq_one_letter_code
_entity_poly.pdbx_strand_id
1 'polypeptide(L)'
;MTSTTTIKVLLLALTIIFLIVVIPLSPVNDSSWPWLYPKDNVDMSIKFGKKCNIFRGRWVPYPGGPYYTNRTCREIFDQQNCMKFGRPDTEFLKWRWKPDECELPLFDAVQFLEHVKGKSMAFIGDSLGRNQMQSLLCLLARVSNPTDVSYTRDPRFKRWVYVDYNFTLASFWSPHLVNAIDTDPNGPTYNRLMNLYLDEPNHEWASQVETFNYVIISAGRWFFGPQMFFENGHVVGCHACLKTDVKNLTMIYGYRKAFRTALGTLVKLKNFKGVTILRTLSPAHFENGEWDKGGNCVRTRPVSNSSEMKLDGADLKLYMTQVEELRAAEREGRKRGLKFWMLDTTEAMIARPDGHPNHYGHWPHENVTIADCVHWCLPGPIDTWNEFLLKMLKVYG
;
A
#
# COMPACT_ATOMS: atom_id res chain seq x y z
N MET A 1 -55.21 44.94 19.45
CA MET A 1 -54.52 44.09 18.45
C MET A 1 -53.54 43.13 19.15
N THR A 2 -54.03 42.29 20.07
CA THR A 2 -53.17 41.43 20.92
C THR A 2 -53.67 39.97 20.99
N SER A 3 -54.73 39.62 20.26
CA SER A 3 -55.30 38.27 20.24
C SER A 3 -54.76 37.40 19.08
N THR A 4 -54.33 38.01 17.98
CA THR A 4 -53.86 37.28 16.79
C THR A 4 -52.45 36.73 16.91
N THR A 5 -51.58 37.34 17.73
CA THR A 5 -50.19 36.89 17.90
C THR A 5 -50.11 35.62 18.75
N THR A 6 -50.92 35.52 19.80
CA THR A 6 -50.94 34.36 20.71
C THR A 6 -51.48 33.11 20.03
N ILE A 7 -52.49 33.27 19.16
CA ILE A 7 -53.05 32.16 18.36
C ILE A 7 -52.03 31.65 17.33
N LYS A 8 -51.26 32.54 16.70
CA LYS A 8 -50.20 32.13 15.74
C LYS A 8 -49.06 31.36 16.41
N VAL A 9 -48.67 31.75 17.63
CA VAL A 9 -47.64 31.03 18.39
C VAL A 9 -48.14 29.65 18.84
N LEU A 10 -49.40 29.53 19.27
CA LEU A 10 -50.00 28.25 19.64
C LEU A 10 -50.11 27.31 18.42
N LEU A 11 -50.52 27.83 17.27
CA LEU A 11 -50.62 27.07 16.02
C LEU A 11 -49.24 26.60 15.54
N LEU A 12 -48.18 27.43 15.67
CA LEU A 12 -46.82 27.02 15.33
C LEU A 12 -46.27 25.94 16.28
N ALA A 13 -46.58 26.04 17.56
CA ALA A 13 -46.16 25.03 18.54
C ALA A 13 -46.88 23.69 18.29
N LEU A 14 -48.17 23.73 17.96
CA LEU A 14 -48.95 22.53 17.65
C LEU A 14 -48.51 21.87 16.33
N THR A 15 -48.11 22.63 15.31
CA THR A 15 -47.59 22.06 14.06
C THR A 15 -46.20 21.44 14.24
N ILE A 16 -45.33 22.02 15.07
CA ILE A 16 -44.03 21.42 15.40
C ILE A 16 -44.20 20.11 16.18
N ILE A 17 -45.12 20.06 17.15
CA ILE A 17 -45.42 18.84 17.90
C ILE A 17 -46.02 17.77 16.97
N PHE A 18 -46.89 18.14 16.03
CA PHE A 18 -47.45 17.20 15.06
C PHE A 18 -46.38 16.66 14.09
N LEU A 19 -45.41 17.48 13.67
CA LEU A 19 -44.26 17.04 12.87
C LEU A 19 -43.35 16.06 13.62
N ILE A 20 -43.17 16.21 14.93
CA ILE A 20 -42.34 15.30 15.74
C ILE A 20 -43.06 13.97 16.02
N VAL A 21 -44.39 13.99 16.18
CA VAL A 21 -45.18 12.79 16.54
C VAL A 21 -45.61 11.97 15.32
N VAL A 22 -45.70 12.57 14.13
CA VAL A 22 -46.23 11.91 12.91
C VAL A 22 -45.15 11.54 11.90
N ILE A 23 -43.88 11.95 12.09
CA ILE A 23 -42.77 11.28 11.39
C ILE A 23 -42.62 9.91 12.03
N PRO A 24 -42.95 8.80 11.33
CA PRO A 24 -42.54 7.51 11.81
C PRO A 24 -41.01 7.56 11.79
N LEU A 25 -40.38 7.38 12.94
CA LEU A 25 -39.02 6.87 13.01
C LEU A 25 -39.07 5.47 12.38
N SER A 26 -39.11 5.42 11.05
CA SER A 26 -38.77 4.23 10.32
C SER A 26 -37.36 3.89 10.79
N PRO A 27 -37.13 2.73 11.43
CA PRO A 27 -35.78 2.25 11.50
C PRO A 27 -35.34 2.21 10.04
N VAL A 28 -34.24 2.89 9.72
CA VAL A 28 -33.47 2.52 8.55
C VAL A 28 -33.16 1.05 8.80
N ASN A 29 -34.01 0.22 8.21
CA ASN A 29 -33.87 -1.21 8.19
C ASN A 29 -32.67 -1.40 7.27
N ASP A 30 -31.49 -1.22 7.85
CA ASP A 30 -30.24 -1.66 7.31
C ASP A 30 -30.50 -3.11 6.98
N SER A 31 -30.71 -3.37 5.70
CA SER A 31 -30.99 -4.69 5.15
C SER A 31 -29.73 -5.50 5.37
N SER A 32 -29.58 -5.94 6.61
CA SER A 32 -28.64 -6.90 7.12
C SER A 32 -29.06 -8.23 6.51
N TRP A 33 -28.74 -8.36 5.23
CA TRP A 33 -28.74 -9.65 4.58
C TRP A 33 -27.78 -10.52 5.37
N PRO A 34 -28.21 -11.73 5.76
CA PRO A 34 -27.43 -12.63 6.59
C PRO A 34 -26.32 -13.21 5.74
N TRP A 35 -25.24 -12.44 5.54
CA TRP A 35 -23.95 -13.05 5.27
C TRP A 35 -23.55 -13.70 6.59
N LEU A 36 -23.75 -15.02 6.63
CA LEU A 36 -23.02 -15.95 7.47
C LEU A 36 -21.55 -15.54 7.42
N TYR A 37 -21.14 -14.71 8.38
CA TYR A 37 -19.75 -14.70 8.82
C TYR A 37 -19.47 -16.15 9.19
N PRO A 38 -18.52 -16.83 8.53
CA PRO A 38 -18.01 -18.05 9.10
C PRO A 38 -17.49 -17.65 10.47
N LYS A 39 -18.20 -18.10 11.52
CA LYS A 39 -17.70 -18.16 12.90
C LYS A 39 -16.63 -19.25 13.04
N ASP A 40 -16.02 -19.61 11.93
CA ASP A 40 -14.82 -20.41 11.92
C ASP A 40 -13.69 -19.43 12.21
N ASN A 41 -13.08 -19.60 13.39
CA ASN A 41 -11.68 -19.26 13.59
C ASN A 41 -10.89 -19.91 12.45
N VAL A 42 -10.80 -19.22 11.32
CA VAL A 42 -9.81 -19.53 10.30
C VAL A 42 -8.49 -19.33 11.02
N ASP A 43 -7.82 -20.43 11.30
CA ASP A 43 -6.45 -20.42 11.78
C ASP A 43 -5.60 -19.67 10.73
N MET A 44 -5.44 -18.37 10.99
CA MET A 44 -4.69 -17.42 10.18
C MET A 44 -3.18 -17.56 10.43
N SER A 45 -2.77 -18.52 11.26
CA SER A 45 -1.35 -18.83 11.38
C SER A 45 -0.84 -19.35 10.04
N ILE A 46 0.13 -18.63 9.49
CA ILE A 46 1.02 -19.23 8.51
C ILE A 46 1.67 -20.37 9.29
N LYS A 47 1.38 -21.62 8.92
CA LYS A 47 2.27 -22.74 9.25
C LYS A 47 3.57 -22.50 8.47
N PHE A 48 4.37 -21.55 8.94
CA PHE A 48 5.79 -21.75 8.94
C PHE A 48 5.99 -23.11 9.60
N GLY A 49 6.95 -23.92 9.16
CA GLY A 49 7.27 -25.14 9.90
C GLY A 49 7.70 -24.79 11.34
N LYS A 50 8.68 -25.48 11.90
CA LYS A 50 9.33 -25.03 13.15
C LYS A 50 10.13 -23.69 13.00
N LYS A 51 9.68 -22.73 12.17
CA LYS A 51 10.34 -21.48 11.80
C LYS A 51 9.52 -20.30 12.32
N CYS A 52 10.17 -19.36 13.00
CA CYS A 52 9.58 -18.13 13.54
C CYS A 52 8.83 -17.30 12.49
N ASN A 53 7.66 -16.77 12.87
CA ASN A 53 6.95 -15.75 12.09
C ASN A 53 7.55 -14.35 12.33
N ILE A 54 8.39 -13.87 11.41
CA ILE A 54 9.07 -12.58 11.55
C ILE A 54 8.14 -11.35 11.42
N PHE A 55 6.91 -11.56 10.95
CA PHE A 55 5.93 -10.49 10.70
C PHE A 55 5.03 -10.20 11.90
N ARG A 56 5.07 -11.04 12.94
CA ARG A 56 4.35 -10.90 14.21
C ARG A 56 5.31 -10.49 15.31
N GLY A 57 4.97 -9.46 16.06
CA GLY A 57 5.91 -8.81 16.95
C GLY A 57 5.48 -7.43 17.41
N ARG A 58 6.46 -6.64 17.84
CA ARG A 58 6.25 -5.28 18.34
C ARG A 58 7.43 -4.37 18.02
N TRP A 59 7.17 -3.07 17.96
CA TRP A 59 8.23 -2.07 17.92
C TRP A 59 8.86 -1.88 19.28
N VAL A 60 10.18 -1.90 19.32
CA VAL A 60 10.99 -1.66 20.51
C VAL A 60 11.93 -0.47 20.26
N PRO A 61 12.25 0.33 21.29
CA PRO A 61 13.25 1.39 21.15
C PRO A 61 14.60 0.82 20.70
N TYR A 62 15.22 1.49 19.74
CA TYR A 62 16.54 1.15 19.23
C TYR A 62 17.37 2.43 19.01
N PRO A 63 18.35 2.71 19.88
CA PRO A 63 19.10 3.97 19.85
C PRO A 63 20.18 4.03 18.76
N GLY A 64 20.40 2.95 17.99
CA GLY A 64 21.48 2.84 17.00
C GLY A 64 21.36 3.76 15.77
N GLY A 65 20.30 4.56 15.69
CA GLY A 65 20.05 5.50 14.59
C GLY A 65 19.65 4.80 13.28
N PRO A 66 19.30 5.58 12.24
CA PRO A 66 18.97 5.04 10.92
C PRO A 66 20.22 4.54 10.19
N TYR A 67 20.03 3.62 9.24
CA TYR A 67 21.11 3.06 8.42
C TYR A 67 21.80 4.09 7.51
N TYR A 68 21.07 5.13 7.13
CA TYR A 68 21.51 6.19 6.24
C TYR A 68 20.80 7.50 6.63
N THR A 69 21.19 8.60 6.01
CA THR A 69 20.57 9.92 6.17
C THR A 69 20.23 10.51 4.80
N ASN A 70 19.52 11.63 4.80
CA ASN A 70 19.27 12.43 3.60
C ASN A 70 20.54 12.95 2.92
N ARG A 71 21.70 12.94 3.60
CA ARG A 71 22.99 13.35 3.04
C ARG A 71 23.75 12.19 2.42
N THR A 72 23.56 10.97 2.94
CA THR A 72 24.30 9.78 2.49
C THR A 72 23.57 8.99 1.41
N CYS A 73 22.26 9.18 1.23
CA CYS A 73 21.50 8.61 0.12
C CYS A 73 20.95 9.70 -0.81
N ARG A 74 21.21 9.56 -2.12
CA ARG A 74 20.75 10.49 -3.16
C ARG A 74 19.46 10.05 -3.86
N GLU A 75 19.00 8.83 -3.61
CA GLU A 75 17.85 8.22 -4.28
C GLU A 75 16.50 8.53 -3.60
N ILE A 76 16.52 9.29 -2.50
CA ILE A 76 15.31 9.64 -1.75
C ILE A 76 14.51 10.67 -2.56
N PHE A 77 13.24 10.35 -2.85
CA PHE A 77 12.33 11.33 -3.46
C PHE A 77 12.04 12.46 -2.50
N ASP A 78 11.95 13.69 -3.01
CA ASP A 78 11.81 14.87 -2.15
C ASP A 78 10.57 14.81 -1.24
N GLN A 79 9.43 14.33 -1.75
CA GLN A 79 8.21 14.17 -0.95
C GLN A 79 8.35 13.19 0.26
N GLN A 80 9.39 12.35 0.25
CA GLN A 80 9.69 11.37 1.30
C GLN A 80 10.94 11.76 2.12
N ASN A 81 11.59 12.88 1.78
CA ASN A 81 12.84 13.34 2.39
C ASN A 81 12.58 14.26 3.60
N CYS A 82 11.92 13.73 4.62
CA CYS A 82 11.41 14.51 5.74
C CYS A 82 12.46 15.37 6.44
N MET A 83 13.69 14.84 6.58
CA MET A 83 14.77 15.58 7.22
C MET A 83 15.31 16.73 6.35
N LYS A 84 15.31 16.59 5.01
CA LYS A 84 15.67 17.69 4.10
C LYS A 84 14.68 18.85 4.21
N PHE A 85 13.40 18.52 4.39
CA PHE A 85 12.31 19.49 4.46
C PHE A 85 11.96 19.95 5.88
N GLY A 86 12.89 19.77 6.81
CA GLY A 86 12.84 20.43 8.12
C GLY A 86 11.96 19.76 9.16
N ARG A 87 11.66 18.45 9.01
CA ARG A 87 10.99 17.69 10.07
C ARG A 87 11.80 17.77 11.38
N PRO A 88 11.24 18.29 12.47
CA PRO A 88 12.01 18.58 13.68
C PRO A 88 12.17 17.36 14.60
N ASP A 89 11.19 16.44 14.62
CA ASP A 89 11.22 15.25 15.44
C ASP A 89 12.02 14.12 14.76
N THR A 90 12.86 13.43 15.53
CA THR A 90 13.68 12.30 15.05
C THR A 90 13.40 10.99 15.78
N GLU A 91 12.48 11.00 16.75
CA GLU A 91 12.22 9.84 17.60
C GLU A 91 11.61 8.67 16.81
N PHE A 92 10.89 8.94 15.72
CA PHE A 92 10.39 7.90 14.80
C PHE A 92 11.52 7.06 14.16
N LEU A 93 12.75 7.57 14.11
CA LEU A 93 13.91 6.84 13.59
C LEU A 93 14.54 5.87 14.60
N LYS A 94 14.16 5.95 15.89
CA LYS A 94 14.78 5.20 16.99
C LYS A 94 13.98 3.97 17.39
N TRP A 95 13.38 3.30 16.42
CA TRP A 95 12.52 2.14 16.63
C TRP A 95 12.92 1.01 15.72
N ARG A 96 12.80 -0.21 16.26
CA ARG A 96 13.02 -1.43 15.51
C ARG A 96 11.91 -2.45 15.73
N TRP A 97 11.54 -3.17 14.69
CA TRP A 97 10.65 -4.31 14.80
C TRP A 97 11.34 -5.51 15.46
N LYS A 98 10.75 -6.02 16.53
CA LYS A 98 11.18 -7.24 17.22
C LYS A 98 10.09 -8.30 17.06
N PRO A 99 10.34 -9.39 16.31
CA PRO A 99 9.42 -10.52 16.26
C PRO A 99 9.25 -11.17 17.64
N ASP A 100 8.09 -11.76 17.90
CA ASP A 100 7.78 -12.33 19.22
C ASP A 100 8.62 -13.60 19.53
N GLU A 101 8.88 -14.40 18.49
CA GLU A 101 9.46 -15.74 18.64
C GLU A 101 10.94 -15.81 18.25
N CYS A 102 11.50 -14.74 17.69
CA CYS A 102 12.89 -14.72 17.24
C CYS A 102 13.45 -13.32 17.03
N GLU A 103 14.73 -13.26 16.68
CA GLU A 103 15.42 -12.03 16.34
C GLU A 103 15.40 -11.76 14.83
N LEU A 104 15.14 -10.51 14.48
CA LEU A 104 15.36 -9.96 13.14
C LEU A 104 16.75 -9.30 13.15
N PRO A 105 17.76 -9.84 12.42
CA PRO A 105 19.10 -9.23 12.39
C PRO A 105 19.07 -7.90 11.64
N LEU A 106 19.99 -6.98 11.98
CA LEU A 106 20.11 -5.68 11.27
C LEU A 106 20.26 -5.90 9.76
N PHE A 107 19.80 -4.94 8.97
CA PHE A 107 20.01 -4.98 7.52
C PHE A 107 21.51 -4.96 7.22
N ASP A 108 21.97 -6.00 6.53
CA ASP A 108 23.33 -6.13 6.05
C ASP A 108 23.33 -6.05 4.53
N ALA A 109 23.83 -4.92 4.01
CA ALA A 109 23.86 -4.63 2.59
C ALA A 109 24.78 -5.58 1.80
N VAL A 110 25.91 -6.02 2.40
CA VAL A 110 26.80 -7.00 1.76
C VAL A 110 26.07 -8.33 1.63
N GLN A 111 25.44 -8.80 2.71
CA GLN A 111 24.67 -10.04 2.67
C GLN A 111 23.53 -9.96 1.67
N PHE A 112 22.80 -8.84 1.60
CA PHE A 112 21.75 -8.66 0.60
C PHE A 112 22.32 -8.80 -0.81
N LEU A 113 23.35 -8.03 -1.16
CA LEU A 113 23.96 -8.02 -2.48
C LEU A 113 24.55 -9.39 -2.87
N GLU A 114 25.15 -10.12 -1.93
CA GLU A 114 25.62 -11.50 -2.16
C GLU A 114 24.47 -12.48 -2.43
N HIS A 115 23.33 -12.37 -1.74
CA HIS A 115 22.17 -13.23 -2.00
C HIS A 115 21.54 -12.99 -3.38
N VAL A 116 21.63 -11.76 -3.88
CA VAL A 116 21.08 -11.36 -5.18
C VAL A 116 22.13 -11.27 -6.29
N LYS A 117 23.35 -11.73 -6.03
CA LYS A 117 24.45 -11.72 -7.01
C LYS A 117 24.10 -12.54 -8.24
N GLY A 118 24.28 -11.94 -9.42
CA GLY A 118 23.93 -12.54 -10.71
C GLY A 118 22.42 -12.71 -10.94
N LYS A 119 21.58 -12.06 -10.14
CA LYS A 119 20.12 -12.13 -10.23
C LYS A 119 19.50 -10.78 -10.62
N SER A 120 18.20 -10.80 -10.86
CA SER A 120 17.40 -9.62 -11.17
C SER A 120 16.15 -9.54 -10.27
N MET A 121 15.77 -8.33 -9.87
CA MET A 121 14.61 -8.05 -9.02
C MET A 121 13.78 -6.92 -9.63
N ALA A 122 12.47 -7.11 -9.75
CA ALA A 122 11.53 -6.09 -10.21
C ALA A 122 10.55 -5.70 -9.11
N PHE A 123 10.39 -4.41 -8.87
CA PHE A 123 9.26 -3.83 -8.14
C PHE A 123 8.19 -3.43 -9.15
N ILE A 124 7.01 -4.04 -9.08
CA ILE A 124 5.87 -3.75 -9.95
C ILE A 124 4.73 -3.23 -9.08
N GLY A 125 4.26 -2.01 -9.35
CA GLY A 125 3.21 -1.46 -8.51
C GLY A 125 3.09 0.05 -8.44
N ASP A 126 2.60 0.50 -7.29
CA ASP A 126 2.33 1.89 -6.94
C ASP A 126 3.54 2.60 -6.29
N SER A 127 3.29 3.84 -5.86
CA SER A 127 4.28 4.71 -5.23
C SER A 127 4.84 4.17 -3.91
N LEU A 128 4.12 3.28 -3.20
CA LEU A 128 4.61 2.64 -1.99
C LEU A 128 5.61 1.52 -2.31
N GLY A 129 5.41 0.81 -3.43
CA GLY A 129 6.40 -0.13 -3.96
C GLY A 129 7.69 0.59 -4.35
N ARG A 130 7.57 1.75 -4.98
CA ARG A 130 8.71 2.62 -5.28
C ARG A 130 9.38 3.15 -4.00
N ASN A 131 8.61 3.54 -2.98
CA ASN A 131 9.13 3.99 -1.68
C ASN A 131 9.97 2.89 -1.01
N GLN A 132 9.53 1.62 -1.05
CA GLN A 132 10.32 0.48 -0.56
C GLN A 132 11.62 0.27 -1.36
N MET A 133 11.54 0.36 -2.68
CA MET A 133 12.70 0.23 -3.56
C MET A 133 13.71 1.36 -3.31
N GLN A 134 13.26 2.59 -3.05
CA GLN A 134 14.14 3.71 -2.71
C GLN A 134 14.83 3.49 -1.36
N SER A 135 14.11 2.98 -0.35
CA SER A 135 14.73 2.51 0.89
C SER A 135 15.82 1.47 0.60
N LEU A 136 15.54 0.48 -0.27
CA LEU A 136 16.52 -0.55 -0.63
C LEU A 136 17.76 0.05 -1.30
N LEU A 137 17.60 0.93 -2.28
CA LEU A 137 18.70 1.66 -2.92
C LEU A 137 19.57 2.38 -1.88
N CYS A 138 18.95 3.08 -0.92
CA CYS A 138 19.65 3.77 0.15
C CYS A 138 20.40 2.85 1.11
N LEU A 139 19.79 1.70 1.47
CA LEU A 139 20.42 0.69 2.32
C LEU A 139 21.66 0.11 1.65
N LEU A 140 21.60 -0.15 0.34
CA LEU A 140 22.68 -0.74 -0.44
C LEU A 140 23.80 0.26 -0.78
N ALA A 141 23.48 1.56 -0.89
CA ALA A 141 24.44 2.64 -1.16
C ALA A 141 25.59 2.74 -0.13
N ARG A 142 25.43 2.11 1.04
CA ARG A 142 26.48 1.98 2.07
C ARG A 142 27.64 1.08 1.63
N VAL A 143 27.40 0.20 0.66
CA VAL A 143 28.36 -0.79 0.17
C VAL A 143 28.67 -0.55 -1.30
N SER A 144 27.65 -0.33 -2.13
CA SER A 144 27.81 -0.13 -3.57
C SER A 144 26.77 0.83 -4.07
N ASN A 145 27.16 1.72 -4.98
CA ASN A 145 26.19 2.55 -5.71
C ASN A 145 25.81 1.85 -7.02
N PRO A 146 24.52 1.85 -7.41
CA PRO A 146 24.13 1.33 -8.70
C PRO A 146 24.44 2.30 -9.84
N THR A 147 24.56 1.76 -11.05
CA THR A 147 24.53 2.54 -12.29
C THR A 147 23.12 2.51 -12.88
N ASP A 148 22.60 3.67 -13.28
CA ASP A 148 21.34 3.77 -14.02
C ASP A 148 21.52 3.26 -15.46
N VAL A 149 20.75 2.25 -15.83
CA VAL A 149 20.75 1.62 -17.16
C VAL A 149 19.33 1.60 -17.73
N SER A 150 18.50 2.56 -17.34
CA SER A 150 17.12 2.68 -17.81
C SER A 150 17.09 2.79 -19.34
N TYR A 151 16.22 1.99 -19.98
CA TYR A 151 16.05 1.99 -21.44
C TYR A 151 15.18 3.15 -21.95
N THR A 152 14.56 3.90 -21.02
CA THR A 152 13.68 5.03 -21.30
C THR A 152 14.00 6.19 -20.37
N ARG A 153 13.63 7.41 -20.79
CA ARG A 153 13.70 8.62 -19.96
C ARG A 153 12.47 8.81 -19.08
N ASP A 154 11.44 7.98 -19.26
CA ASP A 154 10.23 8.03 -18.44
C ASP A 154 10.56 7.63 -16.99
N PRO A 155 10.43 8.53 -16.00
CA PRO A 155 10.78 8.24 -14.61
C PRO A 155 9.88 7.17 -13.97
N ARG A 156 8.79 6.78 -14.62
CA ARG A 156 7.91 5.68 -14.21
C ARG A 156 8.55 4.30 -14.40
N PHE A 157 9.58 4.19 -15.25
CA PHE A 157 10.25 2.93 -15.55
C PHE A 157 11.76 3.12 -15.39
N LYS A 158 12.31 2.48 -14.36
CA LYS A 158 13.72 2.65 -13.99
C LYS A 158 14.43 1.30 -13.90
N ARG A 159 15.71 1.28 -14.26
CA ARG A 159 16.57 0.11 -14.11
C ARG A 159 17.95 0.51 -13.64
N TRP A 160 18.47 -0.24 -12.69
CA TRP A 160 19.75 -0.06 -12.06
C TRP A 160 20.54 -1.36 -12.09
N VAL A 161 21.85 -1.26 -12.22
CA VAL A 161 22.76 -2.40 -12.12
C VAL A 161 23.82 -2.11 -11.06
N TYR A 162 23.97 -3.03 -10.12
CA TYR A 162 25.11 -3.12 -9.22
C TYR A 162 26.18 -3.97 -9.90
N VAL A 163 27.13 -3.30 -10.57
CA VAL A 163 28.09 -3.93 -11.50
C VAL A 163 28.90 -5.05 -10.83
N ASP A 164 29.44 -4.79 -9.63
CA ASP A 164 30.28 -5.73 -8.89
C ASP A 164 29.54 -7.01 -8.45
N TYR A 165 28.21 -6.93 -8.39
CA TYR A 165 27.34 -8.03 -8.01
C TYR A 165 26.57 -8.62 -9.20
N ASN A 166 26.70 -8.04 -10.40
CA ASN A 166 25.86 -8.36 -11.55
C ASN A 166 24.37 -8.46 -11.16
N PHE A 167 23.91 -7.55 -10.30
CA PHE A 167 22.56 -7.52 -9.77
C PHE A 167 21.75 -6.42 -10.46
N THR A 168 20.65 -6.78 -11.09
CA THR A 168 19.74 -5.82 -11.74
C THR A 168 18.52 -5.55 -10.85
N LEU A 169 18.25 -4.28 -10.57
CA LEU A 169 17.05 -3.83 -9.90
C LEU A 169 16.20 -3.00 -10.86
N ALA A 170 14.91 -3.27 -10.97
CA ALA A 170 14.00 -2.53 -11.84
C ALA A 170 12.73 -2.08 -11.12
N SER A 171 12.16 -0.97 -11.58
CA SER A 171 10.86 -0.45 -11.16
C SER A 171 9.93 -0.35 -12.37
N PHE A 172 8.72 -0.89 -12.23
CA PHE A 172 7.64 -0.76 -13.18
C PHE A 172 6.45 -0.08 -12.51
N TRP A 173 6.17 1.15 -12.90
CA TRP A 173 4.97 1.86 -12.48
C TRP A 173 3.73 1.19 -13.06
N SER A 174 2.97 0.56 -12.19
CA SER A 174 1.68 -0.06 -12.52
C SER A 174 0.80 -0.05 -11.28
N PRO A 175 0.23 1.12 -10.89
CA PRO A 175 -0.46 1.26 -9.61
C PRO A 175 -1.69 0.38 -9.46
N HIS A 176 -2.31 -0.01 -10.57
CA HIS A 176 -3.43 -0.94 -10.61
C HIS A 176 -3.04 -2.34 -11.10
N LEU A 177 -1.76 -2.62 -11.40
CA LEU A 177 -1.19 -3.87 -11.93
C LEU A 177 -1.68 -4.28 -13.34
N VAL A 178 -2.93 -3.96 -13.67
CA VAL A 178 -3.55 -4.15 -14.99
C VAL A 178 -3.34 -2.95 -15.90
N ASN A 179 -3.66 -3.12 -17.18
CA ASN A 179 -3.70 -2.01 -18.12
C ASN A 179 -4.70 -0.95 -17.58
N ALA A 180 -4.20 0.27 -17.42
CA ALA A 180 -4.93 1.35 -16.78
C ALA A 180 -4.65 2.66 -17.52
N ILE A 181 -5.71 3.38 -17.84
CA ILE A 181 -5.65 4.63 -18.59
C ILE A 181 -6.27 5.73 -17.74
N ASP A 182 -5.49 6.79 -17.52
CA ASP A 182 -5.98 8.03 -16.93
C ASP A 182 -6.88 8.74 -17.95
N THR A 183 -8.15 8.96 -17.61
CA THR A 183 -9.11 9.58 -18.52
C THR A 183 -8.93 11.09 -18.63
N ASP A 184 -8.19 11.71 -17.70
CA ASP A 184 -7.86 13.13 -17.72
C ASP A 184 -6.42 13.36 -17.23
N PRO A 185 -5.42 13.03 -18.07
CA PRO A 185 -4.01 13.12 -17.67
C PRO A 185 -3.54 14.54 -17.35
N ASN A 186 -4.24 15.55 -17.88
CA ASN A 186 -3.93 16.97 -17.72
C ASN A 186 -4.80 17.66 -16.63
N GLY A 187 -5.82 16.97 -16.11
CA GLY A 187 -6.70 17.48 -15.06
C GLY A 187 -6.06 17.50 -13.67
N PRO A 188 -6.81 17.90 -12.63
CA PRO A 188 -6.34 17.83 -11.25
C PRO A 188 -5.94 16.39 -10.89
N THR A 189 -4.86 16.23 -10.12
CA THR A 189 -4.33 14.90 -9.72
C THR A 189 -5.27 14.16 -8.77
N TYR A 190 -6.14 14.88 -8.07
CA TYR A 190 -7.07 14.34 -7.08
C TYR A 190 -8.36 13.90 -7.75
N ASN A 191 -8.87 12.71 -7.41
CA ASN A 191 -10.11 12.12 -7.95
C ASN A 191 -10.11 11.87 -9.47
N ARG A 192 -8.95 11.60 -10.09
CA ARG A 192 -8.90 11.19 -11.50
C ARG A 192 -9.63 9.88 -11.72
N LEU A 193 -10.51 9.87 -12.72
CA LEU A 193 -11.18 8.65 -13.14
C LEU A 193 -10.21 7.79 -13.95
N MET A 194 -10.00 6.57 -13.48
CA MET A 194 -9.11 5.61 -14.13
C MET A 194 -9.93 4.53 -14.86
N ASN A 195 -9.65 4.29 -16.14
CA ASN A 195 -10.17 3.13 -16.87
C ASN A 195 -9.26 1.93 -16.58
N LEU A 196 -9.80 0.88 -15.97
CA LEU A 196 -9.08 -0.36 -15.65
C LEU A 196 -9.59 -1.50 -16.52
N TYR A 197 -8.70 -2.09 -17.30
CA TYR A 197 -8.96 -3.26 -18.14
C TYR A 197 -8.62 -4.51 -17.32
N LEU A 198 -9.61 -5.03 -16.59
CA LEU A 198 -9.41 -5.96 -15.49
C LEU A 198 -8.91 -7.34 -15.90
N ASP A 199 -8.97 -7.68 -17.18
CA ASP A 199 -8.51 -8.92 -17.81
C ASP A 199 -7.19 -8.77 -18.59
N GLU A 200 -6.61 -7.56 -18.61
CA GLU A 200 -5.37 -7.24 -19.32
C GLU A 200 -4.27 -6.85 -18.32
N PRO A 201 -3.17 -7.62 -18.17
CA PRO A 201 -2.04 -7.16 -17.38
C PRO A 201 -1.41 -5.91 -18.02
N ASN A 202 -0.83 -5.02 -17.23
CA ASN A 202 -0.10 -3.89 -17.80
C ASN A 202 1.09 -4.39 -18.64
N HIS A 203 1.14 -3.95 -19.89
CA HIS A 203 2.07 -4.47 -20.89
C HIS A 203 3.54 -4.23 -20.55
N GLU A 204 3.87 -3.10 -19.90
CA GLU A 204 5.26 -2.70 -19.62
C GLU A 204 5.99 -3.71 -18.73
N TRP A 205 5.33 -4.17 -17.66
CA TRP A 205 5.92 -5.20 -16.81
C TRP A 205 5.71 -6.59 -17.38
N ALA A 206 4.52 -6.88 -17.95
CA ALA A 206 4.18 -8.23 -18.40
C ALA A 206 5.09 -8.72 -19.55
N SER A 207 5.52 -7.81 -20.42
CA SER A 207 6.44 -8.11 -21.53
C SER A 207 7.88 -8.42 -21.08
N GLN A 208 8.28 -8.03 -19.87
CA GLN A 208 9.66 -8.12 -19.39
C GLN A 208 9.84 -9.05 -18.18
N VAL A 209 8.75 -9.41 -17.49
CA VAL A 209 8.79 -10.08 -16.19
C VAL A 209 9.45 -11.46 -16.21
N GLU A 210 9.45 -12.16 -17.36
CA GLU A 210 10.13 -13.47 -17.51
C GLU A 210 11.65 -13.39 -17.30
N THR A 211 12.24 -12.20 -17.40
CA THR A 211 13.69 -11.97 -17.19
C THR A 211 14.07 -11.76 -15.72
N PHE A 212 13.09 -11.70 -14.80
CA PHE A 212 13.31 -11.40 -13.39
C PHE A 212 13.32 -12.63 -12.48
N ASN A 213 14.33 -12.73 -11.61
CA ASN A 213 14.41 -13.81 -10.60
C ASN A 213 13.48 -13.55 -9.41
N TYR A 214 13.30 -12.30 -9.02
CA TYR A 214 12.38 -11.89 -7.95
C TYR A 214 11.44 -10.80 -8.48
N VAL A 215 10.14 -10.95 -8.22
CA VAL A 215 9.11 -10.00 -8.62
C VAL A 215 8.31 -9.60 -7.40
N ILE A 216 8.46 -8.35 -6.96
CA ILE A 216 7.74 -7.77 -5.83
C ILE A 216 6.52 -7.03 -6.36
N ILE A 217 5.33 -7.53 -6.04
CA ILE A 217 4.03 -6.93 -6.38
C ILE A 217 3.57 -6.06 -5.21
N SER A 218 3.17 -4.83 -5.50
CA SER A 218 2.81 -3.82 -4.51
C SER A 218 1.73 -2.87 -5.04
N ALA A 219 0.47 -3.05 -4.63
CA ALA A 219 -0.61 -2.15 -5.04
C ALA A 219 -1.70 -2.06 -3.96
N GLY A 220 -2.30 -0.88 -3.79
CA GLY A 220 -3.39 -0.68 -2.84
C GLY A 220 -4.06 0.69 -2.95
N ARG A 221 -3.31 1.75 -2.62
CA ARG A 221 -3.88 3.08 -2.34
C ARG A 221 -4.57 3.71 -3.55
N TRP A 222 -4.09 3.41 -4.76
CA TRP A 222 -4.66 3.89 -6.02
C TRP A 222 -6.07 3.37 -6.32
N PHE A 223 -6.52 2.32 -5.62
CA PHE A 223 -7.87 1.78 -5.79
C PHE A 223 -8.93 2.56 -4.99
N PHE A 224 -8.55 3.48 -4.10
CA PHE A 224 -9.54 4.33 -3.42
C PHE A 224 -10.14 5.40 -4.32
N GLY A 225 -9.47 5.71 -5.45
CA GLY A 225 -9.95 6.70 -6.41
C GLY A 225 -11.08 6.17 -7.32
N PRO A 226 -11.77 7.07 -8.04
CA PRO A 226 -12.78 6.70 -9.03
C PRO A 226 -12.24 5.79 -10.13
N GLN A 227 -12.97 4.73 -10.47
CA GLN A 227 -12.57 3.74 -11.47
C GLN A 227 -13.72 3.34 -12.38
N MET A 228 -13.45 3.21 -13.68
CA MET A 228 -14.28 2.50 -14.64
C MET A 228 -13.69 1.11 -14.89
N PHE A 229 -14.52 0.08 -14.88
CA PHE A 229 -14.08 -1.30 -15.06
C PHE A 229 -14.45 -1.81 -16.44
N PHE A 230 -13.44 -2.32 -17.15
CA PHE A 230 -13.58 -2.97 -18.45
C PHE A 230 -13.22 -4.46 -18.31
N GLU A 231 -13.99 -5.32 -18.98
CA GLU A 231 -13.63 -6.72 -19.24
C GLU A 231 -13.95 -7.04 -20.70
N ASN A 232 -13.03 -7.71 -21.40
CA ASN A 232 -13.11 -8.01 -22.83
C ASN A 232 -13.47 -6.77 -23.68
N GLY A 233 -12.88 -5.61 -23.34
CA GLY A 233 -13.14 -4.33 -24.01
C GLY A 233 -14.48 -3.66 -23.72
N HIS A 234 -15.33 -4.22 -22.85
CA HIS A 234 -16.66 -3.67 -22.53
C HIS A 234 -16.74 -3.18 -21.09
N VAL A 235 -17.49 -2.10 -20.85
CA VAL A 235 -17.75 -1.57 -19.50
C VAL A 235 -18.62 -2.56 -18.73
N VAL A 236 -18.14 -3.04 -17.59
CA VAL A 236 -18.88 -3.94 -16.69
C VAL A 236 -19.42 -3.25 -15.44
N GLY A 237 -18.89 -2.06 -15.13
CA GLY A 237 -19.35 -1.22 -14.04
C GLY A 237 -18.31 -0.17 -13.65
N CYS A 238 -18.53 0.52 -12.54
CA CYS A 238 -17.61 1.53 -12.03
C CYS A 238 -17.62 1.62 -10.50
N HIS A 239 -16.59 2.21 -9.92
CA HIS A 239 -16.53 2.62 -8.52
C HIS A 239 -16.40 4.14 -8.45
N ALA A 240 -17.28 4.79 -7.68
CA ALA A 240 -17.23 6.23 -7.41
C ALA A 240 -17.12 7.13 -8.68
N CYS A 241 -17.62 6.67 -9.82
CA CYS A 241 -17.46 7.36 -11.10
C CYS A 241 -18.49 8.47 -11.37
N LEU A 242 -19.47 8.66 -10.47
CA LEU A 242 -20.56 9.64 -10.56
C LEU A 242 -21.43 9.52 -11.83
N LYS A 243 -21.43 8.36 -12.50
CA LYS A 243 -22.30 8.05 -13.65
C LYS A 243 -23.50 7.24 -13.20
N THR A 244 -24.69 7.61 -13.64
CA THR A 244 -25.96 6.97 -13.25
C THR A 244 -26.39 5.85 -14.20
N ASP A 245 -25.87 5.85 -15.43
CA ASP A 245 -26.11 4.87 -16.48
C ASP A 245 -25.17 3.66 -16.44
N VAL A 246 -24.20 3.67 -15.51
CA VAL A 246 -23.20 2.61 -15.34
C VAL A 246 -23.45 1.86 -14.04
N LYS A 247 -23.38 0.51 -14.09
CA LYS A 247 -23.53 -0.34 -12.90
C LYS A 247 -22.51 0.04 -11.83
N ASN A 248 -23.00 0.42 -10.65
CA ASN A 248 -22.13 0.70 -9.49
C ASN A 248 -21.58 -0.61 -8.91
N LEU A 249 -20.26 -0.71 -8.81
CA LEU A 249 -19.49 -1.81 -8.26
C LEU A 249 -18.57 -1.30 -7.16
N THR A 250 -18.16 -2.20 -6.27
CA THR A 250 -17.25 -1.82 -5.17
C THR A 250 -15.82 -1.69 -5.67
N MET A 251 -15.01 -0.86 -4.99
CA MET A 251 -13.56 -0.85 -5.16
C MET A 251 -12.97 -2.27 -5.10
N ILE A 252 -13.45 -3.10 -4.16
CA ILE A 252 -12.97 -4.46 -3.93
C ILE A 252 -13.16 -5.36 -5.16
N TYR A 253 -14.21 -5.11 -5.97
CA TYR A 253 -14.42 -5.86 -7.22
C TYR A 253 -13.25 -5.64 -8.19
N GLY A 254 -12.92 -4.39 -8.48
CA GLY A 254 -11.80 -4.04 -9.37
C GLY A 254 -10.46 -4.50 -8.80
N TYR A 255 -10.26 -4.27 -7.51
CA TYR A 255 -9.04 -4.70 -6.80
C TYR A 255 -8.79 -6.20 -6.89
N ARG A 256 -9.80 -7.01 -6.57
CA ARG A 256 -9.70 -8.48 -6.62
C ARG A 256 -9.37 -8.96 -8.03
N LYS A 257 -10.05 -8.43 -9.03
CA LYS A 257 -9.83 -8.79 -10.43
C LYS A 257 -8.44 -8.40 -10.91
N ALA A 258 -7.97 -7.20 -10.56
CA ALA A 258 -6.63 -6.76 -10.91
C ALA A 258 -5.53 -7.67 -10.34
N PHE A 259 -5.61 -8.02 -9.05
CA PHE A 259 -4.68 -8.97 -8.43
C PHE A 259 -4.76 -10.36 -9.06
N ARG A 260 -5.98 -10.85 -9.34
CA ARG A 260 -6.20 -12.12 -10.02
C ARG A 260 -5.54 -12.16 -11.39
N THR A 261 -5.67 -11.09 -12.16
CA THR A 261 -5.09 -10.98 -13.50
C THR A 261 -3.57 -10.88 -13.44
N ALA A 262 -3.03 -10.06 -12.54
CA ALA A 262 -1.58 -9.90 -12.37
C ALA A 262 -0.90 -11.21 -11.95
N LEU A 263 -1.38 -11.83 -10.86
CA LEU A 263 -0.82 -13.09 -10.36
C LEU A 263 -1.11 -14.25 -11.32
N GLY A 264 -2.31 -14.29 -11.89
CA GLY A 264 -2.69 -15.29 -12.90
C GLY A 264 -1.85 -15.21 -14.17
N THR A 265 -1.42 -14.02 -14.58
CA THR A 265 -0.47 -13.82 -15.69
C THR A 265 0.86 -14.48 -15.38
N LEU A 266 1.43 -14.25 -14.20
CA LEU A 266 2.68 -14.90 -13.77
C LEU A 266 2.56 -16.44 -13.74
N VAL A 267 1.40 -16.95 -13.31
CA VAL A 267 1.10 -18.40 -13.35
C VAL A 267 0.97 -18.94 -14.77
N LYS A 268 0.58 -18.14 -15.77
CA LYS A 268 0.35 -18.59 -17.15
C LYS A 268 1.58 -18.43 -18.06
N LEU A 269 2.46 -17.47 -17.79
CA LEU A 269 3.66 -17.20 -18.58
C LEU A 269 4.61 -18.40 -18.62
N LYS A 270 4.86 -18.94 -19.82
CA LYS A 270 5.53 -20.25 -19.99
C LYS A 270 6.99 -20.23 -19.50
N ASN A 271 7.71 -19.14 -19.72
CA ASN A 271 9.13 -19.02 -19.39
C ASN A 271 9.38 -18.33 -18.05
N PHE A 272 8.34 -17.79 -17.39
CA PHE A 272 8.49 -17.28 -16.04
C PHE A 272 8.89 -18.40 -15.07
N LYS A 273 10.01 -18.20 -14.36
CA LYS A 273 10.56 -19.10 -13.33
C LYS A 273 10.91 -18.38 -12.03
N GLY A 274 10.67 -17.07 -11.96
CA GLY A 274 11.01 -16.25 -10.80
C GLY A 274 10.16 -16.56 -9.57
N VAL A 275 10.57 -15.98 -8.45
CA VAL A 275 9.80 -15.96 -7.21
C VAL A 275 8.95 -14.69 -7.18
N THR A 276 7.64 -14.88 -7.06
CA THR A 276 6.71 -13.76 -6.86
C THR A 276 6.57 -13.48 -5.37
N ILE A 277 6.71 -12.22 -4.98
CA ILE A 277 6.59 -11.75 -3.60
C ILE A 277 5.48 -10.70 -3.57
N LEU A 278 4.43 -10.92 -2.79
CA LEU A 278 3.42 -9.91 -2.54
C LEU A 278 3.78 -9.12 -1.28
N ARG A 279 3.99 -7.81 -1.42
CA ARG A 279 4.08 -6.88 -0.29
C ARG A 279 2.66 -6.49 0.11
N THR A 280 2.25 -6.84 1.33
CA THR A 280 0.88 -6.63 1.81
C THR A 280 0.55 -5.14 2.00
N LEU A 281 -0.73 -4.81 2.11
CA LEU A 281 -1.23 -3.43 2.20
C LEU A 281 -0.43 -2.58 3.21
N SER A 282 -0.02 -1.38 2.80
CA SER A 282 0.58 -0.40 3.71
C SER A 282 -0.56 0.49 4.21
N PRO A 283 -0.82 0.57 5.53
CA PRO A 283 -1.83 1.46 6.11
C PRO A 283 -1.54 2.92 5.80
N ALA A 284 -2.59 3.75 5.81
CA ALA A 284 -2.52 5.19 5.87
C ALA A 284 -3.02 5.64 7.24
N HIS A 285 -2.46 6.70 7.82
CA HIS A 285 -2.78 7.12 9.18
C HIS A 285 -3.29 8.56 9.22
N PHE A 286 -4.38 8.82 8.51
CA PHE A 286 -5.06 10.11 8.63
C PHE A 286 -5.80 10.20 9.97
N GLU A 287 -5.51 11.27 10.70
CA GLU A 287 -6.19 11.73 11.90
C GLU A 287 -6.72 13.14 11.65
N ASN A 288 -7.62 13.63 12.52
CA ASN A 288 -8.16 14.99 12.44
C ASN A 288 -8.91 15.33 11.14
N GLY A 289 -9.29 14.33 10.34
CA GLY A 289 -10.02 14.50 9.09
C GLY A 289 -9.68 13.42 8.08
N GLU A 290 -10.43 13.39 6.98
CA GLU A 290 -10.09 12.58 5.80
C GLU A 290 -8.96 13.25 5.01
N TRP A 291 -8.34 12.49 4.12
CA TRP A 291 -7.22 12.95 3.29
C TRP A 291 -7.52 14.23 2.48
N ASP A 292 -8.78 14.44 2.09
CA ASP A 292 -9.27 15.59 1.32
C ASP A 292 -10.00 16.65 2.18
N LYS A 293 -10.08 16.44 3.49
CA LYS A 293 -10.82 17.30 4.44
C LYS A 293 -9.93 17.82 5.57
N GLY A 294 -8.64 18.00 5.29
CA GLY A 294 -7.68 18.55 6.25
C GLY A 294 -7.11 17.53 7.24
N GLY A 295 -7.30 16.23 6.99
CA GLY A 295 -6.66 15.16 7.76
C GLY A 295 -5.13 15.25 7.71
N ASN A 296 -4.47 14.82 8.79
CA ASN A 296 -3.03 14.87 8.97
C ASN A 296 -2.53 13.70 9.85
N CYS A 297 -1.21 13.61 10.05
CA CYS A 297 -0.56 12.53 10.79
C CYS A 297 0.54 13.11 11.67
N VAL A 298 0.14 13.76 12.76
CA VAL A 298 1.04 14.56 13.62
C VAL A 298 1.75 13.77 14.71
N ARG A 299 1.50 12.46 14.80
CA ARG A 299 2.14 11.61 15.81
C ARG A 299 3.65 11.54 15.59
N THR A 300 4.39 11.47 16.69
CA THR A 300 5.86 11.45 16.69
C THR A 300 6.43 10.17 17.31
N ARG A 301 5.56 9.23 17.70
CA ARG A 301 5.91 7.93 18.27
C ARG A 301 4.97 6.82 17.78
N PRO A 302 5.44 5.56 17.75
CA PRO A 302 4.60 4.40 17.45
C PRO A 302 3.44 4.27 18.43
N VAL A 303 2.37 3.61 17.99
CA VAL A 303 1.35 3.13 18.92
C VAL A 303 1.81 1.84 19.58
N SER A 304 1.59 1.75 20.89
CA SER A 304 2.04 0.62 21.71
C SER A 304 0.95 -0.41 21.96
N ASN A 305 -0.32 -0.06 21.70
CA ASN A 305 -1.47 -0.91 21.95
C ASN A 305 -2.27 -1.13 20.65
N SER A 306 -2.53 -2.39 20.31
CA SER A 306 -3.34 -2.77 19.15
C SER A 306 -4.79 -2.30 19.22
N SER A 307 -5.27 -1.84 20.38
CA SER A 307 -6.58 -1.19 20.51
C SER A 307 -6.58 0.25 20.02
N GLU A 308 -5.41 0.90 19.93
CA GLU A 308 -5.30 2.31 19.55
C GLU A 308 -5.40 2.50 18.03
N MET A 309 -4.75 1.63 17.26
CA MET A 309 -4.89 1.55 15.81
C MET A 309 -4.95 0.09 15.39
N LYS A 310 -5.88 -0.21 14.48
CA LYS A 310 -6.11 -1.55 13.95
C LYS A 310 -6.42 -1.46 12.46
N LEU A 311 -6.19 -2.57 11.76
CA LEU A 311 -6.65 -2.71 10.39
C LEU A 311 -8.16 -2.95 10.39
N ASP A 312 -8.94 -2.06 9.80
CA ASP A 312 -10.38 -2.23 9.69
C ASP A 312 -10.93 -1.69 8.36
N GLY A 313 -12.26 -1.69 8.22
CA GLY A 313 -12.96 -1.07 7.11
C GLY A 313 -12.48 -1.54 5.72
N ALA A 314 -12.18 -0.57 4.86
CA ALA A 314 -11.71 -0.81 3.50
C ALA A 314 -10.30 -1.43 3.47
N ASP A 315 -9.40 -0.99 4.36
CA ASP A 315 -8.03 -1.47 4.44
C ASP A 315 -7.98 -2.97 4.79
N LEU A 316 -8.76 -3.41 5.78
CA LEU A 316 -8.87 -4.84 6.11
C LEU A 316 -9.38 -5.66 4.93
N LYS A 317 -10.38 -5.15 4.20
CA LYS A 317 -10.92 -5.85 3.01
C LYS A 317 -9.89 -5.95 1.88
N LEU A 318 -9.09 -4.91 1.64
CA LEU A 318 -8.01 -4.94 0.66
C LEU A 318 -6.91 -5.91 1.07
N TYR A 319 -6.48 -5.89 2.34
CA TYR A 319 -5.51 -6.84 2.86
C TYR A 319 -5.99 -8.29 2.72
N MET A 320 -7.22 -8.60 3.15
CA MET A 320 -7.76 -9.96 3.04
C MET A 320 -7.87 -10.40 1.58
N THR A 321 -8.27 -9.49 0.68
CA THR A 321 -8.32 -9.78 -0.77
C THR A 321 -6.93 -10.09 -1.34
N GLN A 322 -5.89 -9.36 -0.93
CA GLN A 322 -4.49 -9.66 -1.31
C GLN A 322 -4.07 -11.06 -0.87
N VAL A 323 -4.33 -11.41 0.39
CA VAL A 323 -3.99 -12.73 0.95
C VAL A 323 -4.71 -13.86 0.20
N GLU A 324 -6.01 -13.67 -0.08
CA GLU A 324 -6.83 -14.66 -0.78
C GLU A 324 -6.35 -14.90 -2.22
N GLU A 325 -6.13 -13.83 -3.00
CA GLU A 325 -5.68 -13.96 -4.40
C GLU A 325 -4.24 -14.48 -4.47
N LEU A 326 -3.37 -14.12 -3.52
CA LEU A 326 -2.03 -14.72 -3.41
C LEU A 326 -2.10 -16.22 -3.15
N ARG A 327 -2.91 -16.66 -2.18
CA ARG A 327 -3.07 -18.09 -1.88
C ARG A 327 -3.68 -18.85 -3.06
N ALA A 328 -4.59 -18.23 -3.82
CA ALA A 328 -5.12 -18.83 -5.04
C ALA A 328 -4.02 -19.00 -6.11
N ALA A 329 -3.23 -17.96 -6.35
CA ALA A 329 -2.11 -18.02 -7.29
C ALA A 329 -1.02 -19.02 -6.84
N GLU A 330 -0.75 -19.12 -5.54
CA GLU A 330 0.18 -20.10 -4.99
C GLU A 330 -0.27 -21.53 -5.27
N ARG A 331 -1.56 -21.86 -5.02
CA ARG A 331 -2.11 -23.20 -5.28
C ARG A 331 -1.96 -23.60 -6.75
N GLU A 332 -2.25 -22.69 -7.67
CA GLU A 332 -2.11 -22.93 -9.10
C GLU A 332 -0.65 -22.94 -9.55
N GLY A 333 0.16 -22.00 -9.05
CA GLY A 333 1.59 -21.88 -9.36
C GLY A 333 2.41 -23.09 -8.93
N ARG A 334 2.05 -23.74 -7.81
CA ARG A 334 2.70 -24.98 -7.35
C ARG A 334 2.62 -26.10 -8.38
N LYS A 335 1.54 -26.19 -9.18
CA LYS A 335 1.42 -27.16 -10.28
C LYS A 335 2.48 -26.96 -11.37
N ARG A 336 3.06 -25.76 -11.47
CA ARG A 336 4.16 -25.40 -12.38
C ARG A 336 5.53 -25.26 -11.69
N GLY A 337 5.61 -25.57 -10.40
CA GLY A 337 6.83 -25.36 -9.60
C GLY A 337 7.16 -23.89 -9.31
N LEU A 338 6.20 -22.98 -9.47
CA LEU A 338 6.39 -21.56 -9.16
C LEU A 338 6.27 -21.30 -7.65
N LYS A 339 6.98 -20.28 -7.17
CA LYS A 339 6.98 -19.87 -5.77
C LYS A 339 6.29 -18.51 -5.61
N PHE A 340 5.36 -18.45 -4.67
CA PHE A 340 4.67 -17.23 -4.28
C PHE A 340 4.89 -17.03 -2.79
N TRP A 341 5.46 -15.89 -2.40
CA TRP A 341 5.72 -15.54 -1.01
C TRP A 341 4.94 -14.31 -0.60
N MET A 342 4.60 -14.24 0.67
CA MET A 342 3.99 -13.07 1.28
C MET A 342 5.04 -12.34 2.12
N LEU A 343 5.32 -11.09 1.74
CA LEU A 343 6.08 -10.15 2.54
C LEU A 343 5.06 -9.34 3.35
N ASP A 344 4.70 -9.86 4.52
CA ASP A 344 3.63 -9.28 5.34
C ASP A 344 4.13 -8.11 6.19
N THR A 345 3.93 -6.90 5.68
CA THR A 345 4.38 -5.66 6.34
C THR A 345 3.27 -4.97 7.13
N THR A 346 2.00 -5.35 6.89
CA THR A 346 0.83 -4.56 7.31
C THR A 346 0.79 -4.36 8.82
N GLU A 347 0.92 -5.42 9.60
CA GLU A 347 0.85 -5.35 11.07
C GLU A 347 1.91 -4.44 11.68
N ALA A 348 3.16 -4.62 11.25
CA ALA A 348 4.25 -3.76 11.71
C ALA A 348 3.98 -2.29 11.37
N MET A 349 3.36 -2.00 10.23
CA MET A 349 3.15 -0.62 9.80
C MET A 349 1.93 0.06 10.44
N ILE A 350 0.89 -0.68 10.85
CA ILE A 350 -0.25 -0.11 11.60
C ILE A 350 0.25 0.58 12.87
N ALA A 351 1.30 0.02 13.46
CA ALA A 351 1.87 0.56 14.68
C ALA A 351 2.65 1.87 14.48
N ARG A 352 2.80 2.37 13.25
CA ARG A 352 3.76 3.42 12.88
C ARG A 352 3.14 4.70 12.29
N PRO A 353 2.09 5.28 12.87
CA PRO A 353 1.56 6.56 12.35
C PRO A 353 2.59 7.70 12.39
N ASP A 354 3.65 7.56 13.19
CA ASP A 354 4.76 8.49 13.30
C ASP A 354 5.71 8.52 12.10
N GLY A 355 5.65 7.52 11.23
CA GLY A 355 6.60 7.36 10.12
C GLY A 355 6.31 8.17 8.87
N HIS A 356 5.17 8.86 8.81
CA HIS A 356 4.70 9.54 7.61
C HIS A 356 5.34 10.93 7.41
N PRO A 357 5.50 11.42 6.17
CA PRO A 357 5.97 12.77 5.91
C PRO A 357 5.09 13.86 6.51
N ASN A 358 3.77 13.66 6.59
CA ASN A 358 2.83 14.72 6.92
C ASN A 358 3.03 15.90 5.95
N HIS A 359 3.45 17.08 6.42
CA HIS A 359 3.78 18.21 5.55
C HIS A 359 5.27 18.31 5.18
N TYR A 360 6.12 17.41 5.68
CA TYR A 360 7.58 17.42 5.50
C TYR A 360 8.02 16.72 4.21
N GLY A 361 7.43 17.09 3.08
CA GLY A 361 7.85 16.67 1.73
C GLY A 361 8.15 17.85 0.79
N HIS A 362 8.04 19.06 1.32
CA HIS A 362 8.10 20.34 0.61
C HIS A 362 8.72 21.39 1.54
N TRP A 363 9.26 22.48 0.99
CA TRP A 363 9.85 23.53 1.80
C TRP A 363 8.77 24.28 2.61
N PRO A 364 9.09 24.77 3.83
CA PRO A 364 8.09 25.44 4.69
C PRO A 364 7.41 26.68 4.08
N HIS A 365 8.00 27.29 3.06
CA HIS A 365 7.43 28.45 2.35
C HIS A 365 6.46 28.06 1.22
N GLU A 366 6.41 26.78 0.85
CA GLU A 366 5.48 26.26 -0.14
C GLU A 366 4.10 26.07 0.51
N ASN A 367 3.05 26.56 -0.16
CA ASN A 367 1.68 26.46 0.35
C ASN A 367 1.09 25.07 0.05
N VAL A 368 1.48 24.06 0.84
CA VAL A 368 1.00 22.68 0.70
C VAL A 368 0.00 22.36 1.81
N THR A 369 -1.27 22.24 1.43
CA THR A 369 -2.39 22.05 2.36
C THR A 369 -2.71 20.59 2.66
N ILE A 370 -2.32 19.66 1.78
CA ILE A 370 -2.60 18.23 1.92
C ILE A 370 -1.42 17.54 2.59
N ALA A 371 -1.68 16.88 3.72
CA ALA A 371 -0.69 16.06 4.39
C ALA A 371 -0.50 14.70 3.69
N ASP A 372 0.74 14.26 3.55
CA ASP A 372 1.05 12.91 3.14
C ASP A 372 1.09 11.97 4.35
N CYS A 373 -0.02 11.27 4.55
CA CYS A 373 -0.18 10.22 5.57
C CYS A 373 -0.28 8.82 4.94
N VAL A 374 0.26 8.67 3.74
CA VAL A 374 0.24 7.42 2.96
C VAL A 374 1.66 6.89 2.79
N HIS A 375 2.59 7.72 2.30
CA HIS A 375 3.99 7.33 2.07
C HIS A 375 4.80 7.40 3.36
N TRP A 376 6.03 6.91 3.32
CA TRP A 376 6.90 6.84 4.48
C TRP A 376 8.13 7.72 4.29
N CYS A 377 8.52 8.40 5.37
CA CYS A 377 9.82 9.09 5.42
C CYS A 377 10.97 8.12 5.13
N LEU A 378 12.00 8.61 4.46
CA LEU A 378 13.27 7.93 4.27
C LEU A 378 14.41 8.76 4.87
N PRO A 379 15.26 8.18 5.75
CA PRO A 379 15.08 6.87 6.42
C PRO A 379 13.80 6.83 7.28
N GLY A 380 13.33 5.63 7.63
CA GLY A 380 12.09 5.49 8.39
C GLY A 380 11.62 4.04 8.56
N PRO A 381 10.36 3.82 9.00
CA PRO A 381 9.85 2.48 9.30
C PRO A 381 9.88 1.52 8.11
N ILE A 382 9.78 2.07 6.90
CA ILE A 382 9.81 1.32 5.65
C ILE A 382 11.13 0.56 5.43
N ASP A 383 12.22 0.95 6.09
CA ASP A 383 13.49 0.20 6.06
C ASP A 383 13.33 -1.23 6.58
N THR A 384 12.39 -1.44 7.52
CA THR A 384 12.07 -2.77 8.06
C THR A 384 11.48 -3.70 6.99
N TRP A 385 10.84 -3.18 5.93
CA TRP A 385 10.34 -4.03 4.85
C TRP A 385 11.49 -4.73 4.11
N ASN A 386 12.64 -4.05 4.01
CA ASN A 386 13.85 -4.60 3.40
C ASN A 386 14.62 -5.51 4.37
N GLU A 387 14.52 -5.30 5.69
CA GLU A 387 14.98 -6.30 6.70
C GLU A 387 14.21 -7.61 6.58
N PHE A 388 12.88 -7.54 6.46
CA PHE A 388 12.03 -8.70 6.21
C PHE A 388 12.38 -9.38 4.89
N LEU A 389 12.53 -8.61 3.81
CA LEU A 389 12.91 -9.15 2.51
C LEU A 389 14.25 -9.89 2.58
N LEU A 390 15.28 -9.30 3.19
CA LEU A 390 16.58 -9.95 3.39
C LEU A 390 16.43 -11.25 4.18
N LYS A 391 15.68 -11.23 5.28
CA LYS A 391 15.44 -12.43 6.09
C LYS A 391 14.73 -13.53 5.30
N MET A 392 13.74 -13.17 4.47
CA MET A 392 13.06 -14.12 3.59
C MET A 392 14.01 -14.72 2.56
N LEU A 393 14.82 -13.90 1.89
CA LEU A 393 15.82 -14.36 0.93
C LEU A 393 16.82 -15.33 1.57
N LYS A 394 17.27 -15.07 2.80
CA LYS A 394 18.16 -15.97 3.55
C LYS A 394 17.53 -17.32 3.92
N VAL A 395 16.22 -17.35 4.15
CA VAL A 395 15.53 -18.55 4.67
C VAL A 395 14.93 -19.41 3.55
N TYR A 396 14.58 -18.79 2.42
CA TYR A 396 13.82 -19.43 1.33
C TYR A 396 14.43 -19.28 -0.07
N GLY A 397 15.39 -18.35 -0.24
CA GLY A 397 15.85 -17.87 -1.55
C GLY A 397 17.16 -18.41 -2.08
#